data_AF-A0A380JTK4-F1
#
_entry.id   AF-A0A380JTK4-F1
#
_cell.length_a   1.000
_cell.length_b   1.000
_cell.length_c   1.000
_cell.angle_alpha   90.00
_cell.angle_beta   90.00
_cell.angle_gamma   90.00
#
_symmetry.space_group_name_H-M   'P 1'
#
loop_
_entity.id
_entity.type
_entity.pdbx_description
1 polymer ?
#
loop_
_entity_poly.entity_id
_entity_poly.type
_entity_poly.pdbx_seq_one_letter_code
_entity_poly.pdbx_strand_id
1 'polypeptide(L)'
;MKIMEIEKTNRMNALFEFYAALLTDKQMNYIELYYADDYSLAEIAEEFGVSRQAVYDNIKRTEKILETYEMKLHMYSDYIVRSEIFDEMINHYPDDEYLQERISILTSIDNRE
;
A
#
# COMPACT_ATOMS: atom_id res chain seq x y z
N MET A 1 -18.44 -4.84 10.07
CA MET A 1 -17.49 -5.91 9.71
C MET A 1 -16.87 -5.69 8.34
N LYS A 2 -17.65 -5.47 7.26
CA LYS A 2 -17.13 -5.16 5.91
C LYS A 2 -16.21 -3.93 5.79
N ILE A 3 -16.47 -2.85 6.53
CA ILE A 3 -15.67 -1.61 6.45
C ILE A 3 -14.22 -1.84 6.93
N MET A 4 -14.05 -2.55 8.06
CA MET A 4 -12.71 -2.89 8.58
C MET A 4 -11.91 -3.82 7.66
N GLU A 5 -12.56 -4.69 6.87
CA GLU A 5 -11.86 -5.52 5.88
C GLU A 5 -11.36 -4.69 4.69
N ILE A 6 -12.14 -3.70 4.24
CA ILE A 6 -11.76 -2.80 3.16
C ILE A 6 -10.60 -1.90 3.59
N GLU A 7 -10.68 -1.29 4.78
CA GLU A 7 -9.61 -0.45 5.32
C GLU A 7 -8.30 -1.21 5.47
N LYS A 8 -8.37 -2.46 5.93
CA LYS A 8 -7.20 -3.32 6.06
C LYS A 8 -6.60 -3.69 4.70
N THR A 9 -7.44 -3.89 3.69
CA THR A 9 -7.01 -4.20 2.32
C THR A 9 -6.32 -2.99 1.69
N ASN A 10 -6.93 -1.80 1.77
CA ASN A 10 -6.33 -0.57 1.25
C ASN A 10 -4.99 -0.25 1.91
N ARG A 11 -4.92 -0.40 3.24
CA ARG A 11 -3.66 -0.19 3.95
C ARG A 11 -2.59 -1.19 3.50
N MET A 12 -2.92 -2.48 3.37
CA MET A 12 -1.93 -3.47 2.95
C MET A 12 -1.45 -3.22 1.51
N ASN A 13 -2.34 -2.79 0.61
CA ASN A 13 -1.96 -2.37 -0.74
C ASN A 13 -0.97 -1.21 -0.70
N ALA A 14 -1.25 -0.17 0.08
CA ALA A 14 -0.34 0.96 0.23
C ALA A 14 1.02 0.54 0.82
N LEU A 15 1.03 -0.31 1.86
CA LEU A 15 2.28 -0.84 2.42
C LEU A 15 3.06 -1.64 1.37
N PHE A 16 2.37 -2.41 0.54
CA PHE A 16 3.00 -3.13 -0.56
C PHE A 16 3.62 -2.17 -1.56
N GLU A 17 2.92 -1.13 -2.01
CA GLU A 17 3.47 -0.11 -2.92
C GLU A 17 4.71 0.59 -2.34
N PHE A 18 4.72 0.90 -1.05
CA PHE A 18 5.86 1.54 -0.40
C PHE A 18 7.08 0.60 -0.26
N TYR A 19 6.86 -0.68 0.02
CA TYR A 19 7.91 -1.59 0.47
C TYR A 19 8.13 -2.82 -0.42
N ALA A 20 7.45 -2.95 -1.56
CA ALA A 20 7.57 -4.09 -2.48
C ALA A 20 9.03 -4.39 -2.85
N ALA A 21 9.81 -3.34 -3.14
CA ALA A 21 11.22 -3.44 -3.51
C ALA A 21 12.15 -4.00 -2.40
N LEU A 22 11.67 -4.11 -1.15
CA LEU A 22 12.42 -4.70 -0.04
C LEU A 22 12.08 -6.18 0.17
N LEU A 23 11.05 -6.69 -0.50
CA LEU A 23 10.66 -8.08 -0.44
C LEU A 23 11.58 -8.95 -1.31
N THR A 24 11.66 -10.23 -0.96
CA THR A 24 12.26 -11.22 -1.86
C THR A 24 11.29 -11.56 -3.00
N ASP A 25 11.79 -11.99 -4.16
CA ASP A 25 10.97 -12.32 -5.34
C ASP A 25 9.78 -13.25 -5.00
N LYS A 26 10.01 -14.28 -4.17
CA LYS A 26 8.95 -15.23 -3.80
C LYS A 26 7.88 -14.63 -2.89
N GLN A 27 8.22 -13.63 -2.09
CA GLN A 27 7.24 -12.90 -1.28
C GLN A 27 6.45 -11.91 -2.14
N MET A 28 7.15 -11.24 -3.07
CA MET A 28 6.58 -10.27 -4.01
C MET A 28 5.57 -10.93 -4.95
N ASN A 29 5.94 -12.01 -5.63
CA ASN A 29 5.09 -12.64 -6.64
C ASN A 29 3.71 -13.06 -6.10
N TYR A 30 3.66 -13.61 -4.88
CA TYR A 30 2.39 -14.11 -4.34
C TYR A 30 1.49 -12.97 -3.86
N ILE A 31 2.08 -11.92 -3.30
CA ILE A 31 1.31 -10.78 -2.79
C ILE A 31 0.86 -9.87 -3.94
N GLU A 32 1.68 -9.72 -4.99
CA GLU A 32 1.36 -8.99 -6.21
C GLU A 32 0.18 -9.65 -6.94
N LEU A 33 0.24 -10.95 -7.22
CA LEU A 33 -0.87 -11.66 -7.84
C LEU A 33 -2.17 -11.54 -7.04
N TYR A 34 -2.07 -11.54 -5.71
CA TYR A 34 -3.24 -11.47 -4.83
C TYR A 34 -3.86 -10.08 -4.73
N TYR A 35 -3.05 -9.01 -4.62
CA TYR A 35 -3.54 -7.65 -4.38
C TYR A 35 -3.58 -6.75 -5.62
N ALA A 36 -2.70 -6.99 -6.60
CA ALA A 36 -2.64 -6.20 -7.83
C ALA A 36 -3.42 -6.87 -8.97
N ASP A 37 -3.31 -8.19 -9.10
CA ASP A 37 -3.95 -8.94 -10.21
C ASP A 37 -5.28 -9.62 -9.81
N ASP A 38 -5.74 -9.46 -8.56
CA ASP A 38 -6.98 -10.04 -8.02
C ASP A 38 -7.07 -11.59 -8.11
N TYR A 39 -5.93 -12.29 -8.14
CA TYR A 39 -5.92 -13.76 -8.14
C TYR A 39 -6.38 -14.31 -6.80
N SER A 40 -7.21 -15.35 -6.86
CA SER A 40 -7.54 -16.14 -5.68
C SER A 40 -6.35 -16.99 -5.22
N LEU A 41 -6.35 -17.37 -3.93
CA LEU A 41 -5.36 -18.28 -3.37
C LEU A 41 -5.30 -19.64 -4.10
N ALA A 42 -6.38 -20.05 -4.75
CA ALA A 42 -6.44 -21.28 -5.52
C ALA A 42 -5.73 -21.12 -6.87
N GLU A 43 -5.96 -20.02 -7.58
CA GLU A 43 -5.29 -19.69 -8.85
C GLU A 43 -3.77 -19.56 -8.65
N ILE A 44 -3.33 -18.87 -7.60
CA ILE A 44 -1.90 -18.77 -7.27
C ILE A 44 -1.32 -20.16 -6.92
N ALA A 45 -2.08 -21.00 -6.21
CA ALA A 45 -1.61 -22.33 -5.85
C ALA A 45 -1.43 -23.22 -7.08
N GLU A 46 -2.36 -23.15 -8.04
CA GLU A 46 -2.30 -23.86 -9.31
C GLU A 46 -1.13 -23.40 -10.16
N GLU A 47 -0.97 -22.07 -10.34
CA GLU A 47 0.10 -21.46 -11.15
C GLU A 47 1.50 -21.87 -10.68
N PHE A 48 1.72 -21.93 -9.36
CA PHE A 48 3.03 -22.26 -8.78
C PHE A 48 3.18 -23.75 -8.39
N GLY A 49 2.16 -24.58 -8.63
CA GLY A 49 2.18 -26.00 -8.27
C GLY A 49 2.36 -26.26 -6.77
N VAL A 50 1.79 -25.41 -5.92
CA VAL A 50 1.88 -25.48 -4.45
C VAL A 50 0.50 -25.69 -3.82
N SER A 51 0.44 -25.94 -2.51
CA SER A 51 -0.84 -26.01 -1.81
C SER A 51 -1.42 -24.62 -1.56
N ARG A 52 -2.75 -24.51 -1.56
CA ARG A 52 -3.46 -23.27 -1.15
C ARG A 52 -3.03 -22.77 0.23
N GLN A 53 -2.74 -23.68 1.16
CA GLN A 53 -2.24 -23.33 2.49
C GLN A 53 -0.85 -22.69 2.42
N ALA A 54 0.04 -23.19 1.56
CA ALA A 54 1.37 -22.62 1.39
C ALA A 54 1.32 -21.19 0.83
N VAL A 55 0.39 -20.91 -0.09
CA VAL A 55 0.14 -19.54 -0.58
C VAL A 55 -0.36 -18.65 0.56
N TYR A 56 -1.40 -19.10 1.29
CA TYR A 56 -1.95 -18.35 2.42
C TYR A 56 -0.90 -18.00 3.47
N ASP A 57 -0.10 -18.98 3.89
CA ASP A 57 0.94 -18.80 4.91
C ASP A 57 2.03 -17.82 4.44
N ASN A 58 2.36 -17.83 3.14
CA ASN A 58 3.32 -16.90 2.56
C ASN A 58 2.76 -15.47 2.58
N ILE A 59 1.55 -15.24 2.06
CA ILE A 59 0.90 -13.91 2.07
C ILE A 59 0.84 -13.38 3.51
N LYS A 60 0.37 -14.19 4.46
CA LYS A 60 0.32 -13.82 5.89
C LYS A 60 1.67 -13.42 6.47
N ARG A 61 2.74 -14.09 6.05
CA ARG A 61 4.11 -13.78 6.50
C ARG A 61 4.59 -12.47 5.88
N THR A 62 4.31 -12.26 4.60
CA THR A 62 4.65 -11.03 3.88
C THR A 62 3.90 -9.83 4.45
N GLU A 63 2.60 -9.94 4.75
CA GLU A 63 1.84 -8.91 5.48
C GLU A 63 2.57 -8.47 6.76
N LYS A 64 3.03 -9.44 7.56
CA LYS A 64 3.76 -9.13 8.82
C LYS A 64 5.10 -8.45 8.58
N ILE A 65 5.78 -8.76 7.47
CA ILE A 65 7.03 -8.11 7.09
C ILE A 65 6.77 -6.66 6.67
N LEU A 66 5.75 -6.42 5.84
CA LEU A 66 5.33 -5.07 5.44
C LEU A 66 4.98 -4.21 6.66
N GLU A 67 4.22 -4.75 7.61
CA GLU A 67 3.94 -4.09 8.89
C GLU A 67 5.21 -3.78 9.68
N THR A 68 6.19 -4.69 9.65
CA THR A 68 7.47 -4.47 10.35
C THR A 68 8.29 -3.36 9.68
N TYR A 69 8.23 -3.23 8.36
CA TYR A 69 8.82 -2.09 7.67
C TYR A 69 8.11 -0.80 8.03
N GLU A 70 6.78 -0.79 8.02
CA GLU A 70 6.00 0.38 8.40
C GLU A 70 6.29 0.84 9.83
N MET A 71 6.37 -0.09 10.78
CA MET A 71 6.74 0.22 12.17
C MET A 71 8.14 0.84 12.32
N LYS A 72 9.01 0.72 11.31
CA LYS A 72 10.39 1.23 11.35
C LYS A 72 10.59 2.46 10.47
N LEU A 73 9.86 2.57 9.37
CA LEU A 73 10.07 3.56 8.31
C LEU A 73 8.93 4.56 8.19
N HIS A 74 7.73 4.22 8.66
CA HIS A 74 6.59 5.13 8.79
C HIS A 74 6.12 5.81 7.48
N MET A 75 6.46 5.26 6.31
CA MET A 75 6.17 5.92 5.03
C MET A 75 4.68 6.11 4.81
N TYR A 76 3.87 5.11 5.16
CA TYR A 76 2.41 5.21 4.99
C TYR A 76 1.80 6.19 6.00
N SER A 77 2.16 6.11 7.28
CA SER A 77 1.65 7.08 8.27
C SER A 77 2.05 8.52 7.94
N ASP A 78 3.30 8.73 7.50
CA ASP A 78 3.78 10.06 7.13
C ASP A 78 3.10 10.60 5.87
N TYR A 79 2.75 9.72 4.93
CA TYR A 79 1.94 10.06 3.76
C TYR A 79 0.53 10.52 4.16
N ILE A 80 -0.15 9.79 5.04
CA ILE A 80 -1.50 10.16 5.52
C ILE A 80 -1.46 11.52 6.23
N VAL A 81 -0.51 11.72 7.14
CA VAL A 81 -0.36 12.99 7.87
C VAL A 81 -0.11 14.15 6.91
N ARG A 82 0.76 13.98 5.90
CA ARG A 82 1.02 15.03 4.90
C ARG A 82 -0.22 15.34 4.07
N SER A 83 -0.98 14.32 3.66
CA SER A 83 -2.21 14.50 2.90
C SER A 83 -3.26 15.28 3.69
N GLU A 84 -3.45 14.96 4.97
CA GLU A 84 -4.36 15.71 5.86
C GLU A 84 -3.92 17.18 6.00
N ILE A 85 -2.63 17.44 6.17
CA ILE A 85 -2.09 18.81 6.23
C ILE A 85 -2.32 19.57 4.91
N PHE A 86 -2.09 18.92 3.77
CA PHE A 86 -2.32 19.52 2.46
C PHE A 86 -3.79 19.87 2.24
N ASP A 87 -4.71 18.98 2.63
CA ASP A 87 -6.15 19.23 2.55
C ASP A 87 -6.56 20.41 3.44
N GLU A 88 -6.03 20.50 4.66
CA GLU A 88 -6.25 21.66 5.54
C GLU A 88 -5.75 22.96 4.91
N MET A 89 -4.56 22.94 4.28
CA MET A 89 -4.00 24.11 3.60
C MET A 89 -4.84 24.54 2.40
N ILE A 90 -5.28 23.61 1.55
CA ILE A 90 -6.16 23.93 0.40
C ILE A 90 -7.47 24.57 0.89
N ASN A 91 -8.07 24.00 1.93
CA ASN A 91 -9.33 24.52 2.49
C ASN A 91 -9.17 25.91 3.12
N HIS A 92 -8.02 26.19 3.73
CA HIS A 92 -7.75 27.48 4.36
C HIS A 92 -7.42 28.59 3.35
N TYR A 93 -6.85 28.23 2.19
CA TYR A 93 -6.39 29.15 1.16
C TYR A 93 -7.00 28.82 -0.22
N PRO A 94 -8.34 28.92 -0.36
CA PRO A 94 -9.05 28.45 -1.56
C PRO A 94 -8.78 29.27 -2.83
N ASP A 95 -8.27 30.50 -2.70
CA ASP A 95 -8.01 31.41 -3.83
C ASP A 95 -6.50 31.63 -4.09
N ASP A 96 -5.60 30.91 -3.39
CA ASP A 96 -4.15 31.02 -3.59
C ASP A 96 -3.67 30.01 -4.65
N GLU A 97 -3.67 30.45 -5.92
CA GLU A 97 -3.25 29.63 -7.06
C GLU A 97 -1.81 29.11 -6.93
N TYR A 98 -0.89 29.92 -6.36
CA TYR A 98 0.49 29.52 -6.18
C TYR A 98 0.62 28.40 -5.14
N LEU A 99 -0.10 28.52 -4.02
CA LEU A 99 -0.13 27.48 -3.01
C LEU A 99 -0.73 26.18 -3.55
N GLN A 100 -1.82 26.26 -4.30
CA GLN A 100 -2.46 25.09 -4.91
C GLN A 100 -1.52 24.37 -5.88
N GLU A 101 -0.79 25.12 -6.71
CA GLU A 101 0.25 24.54 -7.58
C GLU A 101 1.35 23.85 -6.76
N ARG A 102 1.82 24.48 -5.66
CA ARG A 102 2.83 23.88 -4.79
C ARG A 102 2.36 22.60 -4.11
N ILE A 103 1.13 22.58 -3.61
CA ILE A 103 0.54 21.39 -3.01
C ILE A 103 0.41 20.29 -4.06
N SER A 104 -0.06 20.62 -5.28
CA SER A 104 -0.15 19.65 -6.37
C SER A 104 1.20 19.00 -6.70
N ILE A 105 2.29 19.78 -6.71
CA ILE A 105 3.65 19.25 -6.91
C ILE A 105 4.08 18.34 -5.74
N LEU A 106 3.80 18.72 -4.49
CA LEU A 106 4.14 17.90 -3.33
C LEU A 106 3.36 16.58 -3.32
N THR A 107 2.08 16.62 -3.68
CA THR A 107 1.25 15.42 -3.83
C THR A 107 1.79 14.50 -4.92
N SER A 108 2.26 15.03 -6.06
CA SER A 108 2.83 14.19 -7.12
C SER A 108 4.12 13.50 -6.68
N ILE A 109 4.98 14.20 -5.92
CA ILE A 109 6.20 13.61 -5.33
C ILE A 109 5.85 12.45 -4.39
N ASP A 110 4.81 12.61 -3.58
CA ASP A 110 4.36 11.60 -2.62
C ASP A 110 3.76 10.36 -3.30
N ASN A 111 3.01 10.57 -4.38
CA ASN A 111 2.44 9.50 -5.19
C ASN A 111 3.45 8.88 -6.17
N ARG A 112 4.64 9.49 -6.32
CA ARG A 112 5.65 9.14 -7.32
C ARG A 112 5.13 9.22 -8.76
N GLU A 113 4.29 10.22 -9.03
CA GLU A 113 3.75 10.58 -10.36
C GLU A 113 4.56 11.69 -11.06
#